data_AF-A0A2V6NPJ0-F1
#
_entry.id   AF-A0A2V6NPJ0-F1
#
_cell.length_a   1.000
_cell.length_b   1.000
_cell.length_c   1.000
_cell.angle_alpha   90.00
_cell.angle_beta   90.00
_cell.angle_gamma   90.00
#
_symmetry.space_group_name_H-M   'P 1'
#
loop_
_entity.id
_entity.type
_entity.pdbx_description
1 polymer ?
#
loop_
_entity_poly.entity_id
_entity_poly.type
_entity_poly.pdbx_seq_one_letter_code
_entity_poly.pdbx_strand_id
1 'polypeptide(L)'
;ARNLLETAKVVASGQADLDSWSPLSDRKLRKQLCELPGVGMKVANCVMLFAFERIAAFPIDVWIERVLREKYFVRKRKVTGQMLADFAANYFGVHG
;
A
#
# COMPACT_ATOMS: atom_id res chain seq x y z
N ALA A 1 -17.73 12.49 -6.11
CA ALA A 1 -16.66 11.83 -5.33
C ALA A 1 -17.22 10.66 -4.50
N ARG A 2 -17.54 9.52 -5.15
CA ARG A 2 -18.24 8.40 -4.49
C ARG A 2 -17.38 7.73 -3.41
N ASN A 3 -16.15 7.35 -3.74
CA ASN A 3 -15.25 6.62 -2.84
C ASN A 3 -14.92 7.40 -1.56
N LEU A 4 -14.72 8.72 -1.69
CA LEU A 4 -14.49 9.60 -0.56
C LEU A 4 -15.70 9.64 0.38
N LEU A 5 -16.90 9.84 -0.17
CA LEU A 5 -18.15 9.90 0.62
C LEU A 5 -18.42 8.58 1.35
N GLU A 6 -18.28 7.45 0.66
CA GLU A 6 -18.54 6.14 1.26
C GLU A 6 -17.51 5.80 2.33
N THR A 7 -16.21 6.04 2.08
CA THR A 7 -15.16 5.86 3.09
C THR A 7 -15.42 6.73 4.33
N ALA A 8 -15.78 8.00 4.14
CA ALA A 8 -16.10 8.90 5.25
C ALA A 8 -17.29 8.40 6.10
N LYS A 9 -18.32 7.83 5.48
CA LYS A 9 -19.46 7.23 6.20
C LYS A 9 -19.04 5.98 7.00
N VAL A 10 -18.20 5.11 6.43
CA VAL A 10 -17.70 3.91 7.13
C VAL A 10 -16.89 4.32 8.37
N VAL A 11 -16.03 5.33 8.24
CA VAL A 11 -15.28 5.88 9.39
C VAL A 11 -16.21 6.55 10.40
N ALA A 12 -17.11 7.44 9.97
CA ALA A 12 -18.01 8.16 10.87
C ALA A 12 -19.00 7.26 11.63
N SER A 13 -19.36 6.10 11.05
CA SER A 13 -20.23 5.11 11.71
C SER A 13 -19.48 4.19 12.67
N GLY A 14 -18.15 4.29 12.80
CA GLY A 14 -17.32 3.43 13.64
C GLY A 14 -17.06 2.04 13.05
N GLN A 15 -17.52 1.75 11.83
CA GLN A 15 -17.20 0.48 11.15
C GLN A 15 -15.72 0.38 10.79
N ALA A 16 -15.06 1.52 10.55
CA ALA A 16 -13.61 1.62 10.40
C ALA A 16 -13.04 2.53 11.49
N ASP A 17 -12.67 1.93 12.62
CA ASP A 17 -11.92 2.59 13.69
C ASP A 17 -10.42 2.58 13.37
N LEU A 18 -9.97 3.62 12.66
CA LEU A 18 -8.60 3.76 12.17
C LEU A 18 -7.56 3.77 13.30
N ASP A 19 -7.89 4.35 14.45
CA ASP A 19 -6.97 4.46 15.60
C ASP A 19 -6.71 3.08 16.20
N SER A 20 -7.76 2.25 16.30
CA SER A 20 -7.66 0.86 16.77
C SER A 20 -6.82 -0.05 15.86
N TRP A 21 -6.51 0.38 14.64
CA TRP A 21 -5.73 -0.41 13.68
C TRP A 21 -4.22 -0.24 13.84
N SER A 22 -3.78 0.75 14.62
CA SER A 22 -2.36 1.01 14.92
C SER A 22 -1.57 -0.19 15.47
N PRO A 23 -2.12 -1.07 16.35
CA PRO A 23 -1.40 -2.26 16.80
C PRO A 23 -1.47 -3.46 15.84
N LEU A 24 -2.19 -3.37 14.71
CA LEU A 24 -2.29 -4.47 13.77
C LEU A 24 -0.94 -4.72 13.06
N SER A 25 -0.72 -5.99 12.71
CA SER A 25 0.39 -6.36 11.83
C SER A 25 0.19 -5.76 10.44
N ASP A 26 1.29 -5.48 9.74
CA ASP A 26 1.27 -4.83 8.42
C ASP A 26 0.37 -5.54 7.41
N ARG A 27 0.35 -6.87 7.44
CA ARG A 27 -0.55 -7.67 6.58
C ARG A 27 -2.02 -7.42 6.91
N LYS A 28 -2.38 -7.36 8.19
CA LYS A 28 -3.76 -7.13 8.65
C LYS A 28 -4.19 -5.69 8.38
N LEU A 29 -3.35 -4.72 8.75
CA LEU A 29 -3.60 -3.30 8.51
C LEU A 29 -3.83 -3.04 7.02
N ARG A 30 -2.95 -3.53 6.15
CA ARG A 30 -3.10 -3.39 4.70
C ARG A 30 -4.39 -3.99 4.18
N LYS A 31 -4.78 -5.16 4.70
CA LYS A 31 -6.04 -5.82 4.32
C LYS A 31 -7.24 -4.94 4.69
N GLN A 32 -7.30 -4.40 5.91
CA GLN A 32 -8.41 -3.54 6.34
C GLN A 32 -8.46 -2.23 5.58
N LEU A 33 -7.30 -1.61 5.30
CA LEU A 33 -7.25 -0.42 4.45
C LEU A 33 -7.81 -0.71 3.06
N CYS A 34 -7.46 -1.84 2.44
CA CYS A 34 -7.99 -2.25 1.14
C CYS A 34 -9.49 -2.60 1.13
N GLU A 35 -10.12 -2.78 2.29
CA GLU A 35 -11.58 -2.96 2.40
C GLU A 35 -12.33 -1.62 2.27
N LEU A 36 -11.64 -0.48 2.42
CA LEU A 36 -12.24 0.83 2.25
C LEU A 36 -12.53 1.13 0.75
N PRO A 37 -13.68 1.76 0.45
CA PRO A 37 -14.06 2.08 -0.93
C PRO A 37 -13.00 2.89 -1.69
N GLY A 38 -12.47 2.31 -2.77
CA GLY A 38 -11.47 2.97 -3.63
C GLY A 38 -10.03 2.91 -3.12
N VAL A 39 -9.76 2.20 -2.03
CA VAL A 39 -8.40 1.99 -1.53
C VAL A 39 -7.86 0.68 -2.09
N GLY A 40 -6.92 0.79 -3.04
CA GLY A 40 -6.14 -0.34 -3.55
C GLY A 40 -4.79 -0.47 -2.86
N MET A 41 -4.01 -1.49 -3.24
CA MET A 41 -2.70 -1.80 -2.65
C MET A 41 -1.75 -0.60 -2.57
N LYS A 42 -1.65 0.20 -3.64
CA LYS A 42 -0.81 1.41 -3.69
C LYS A 42 -1.25 2.42 -2.62
N VAL A 43 -2.54 2.71 -2.55
CA VAL A 43 -3.09 3.70 -1.60
C VAL A 43 -2.95 3.19 -0.17
N ALA A 44 -3.25 1.92 0.08
CA ALA A 44 -3.05 1.29 1.38
C ALA A 44 -1.59 1.40 1.83
N ASN A 45 -0.62 1.11 0.97
CA ASN A 45 0.81 1.27 1.30
C ASN A 45 1.18 2.74 1.56
N CYS A 46 0.65 3.71 0.81
CA CYS A 46 0.86 5.13 1.12
C CYS A 46 0.34 5.49 2.53
N VAL A 47 -0.87 5.04 2.87
CA VAL A 47 -1.46 5.30 4.20
C VAL A 47 -0.65 4.61 5.29
N MET A 48 -0.24 3.37 5.09
CA MET A 48 0.63 2.66 6.03
C MET A 48 1.94 3.40 6.28
N LEU A 49 2.60 3.88 5.22
CA LEU A 49 3.87 4.59 5.31
C LEU A 49 3.72 5.96 6.00
N PHE A 50 2.76 6.77 5.56
CA PHE A 50 2.68 8.18 5.98
C PHE A 50 1.82 8.43 7.22
N ALA A 51 0.80 7.61 7.48
CA ALA A 51 -0.12 7.80 8.60
C ALA A 51 0.11 6.81 9.75
N PHE A 52 0.57 5.59 9.45
CA PHE A 52 0.83 4.54 10.45
C PHE A 52 2.32 4.28 10.69
N GLU A 53 3.20 5.10 10.11
CA GLU A 53 4.66 5.04 10.28
C GLU A 53 5.27 3.65 9.98
N ARG A 54 4.65 2.91 9.05
CA ARG A 54 5.16 1.61 8.60
C ARG A 54 6.26 1.81 7.56
N ILE A 55 7.48 2.02 8.04
CA ILE A 55 8.66 2.31 7.22
C ILE A 55 9.12 1.19 6.27
N ALA A 56 8.46 0.03 6.30
CA ALA A 56 8.68 -1.06 5.35
C ALA A 56 7.57 -1.14 4.28
N ALA A 57 6.56 -0.26 4.36
CA ALA A 57 5.47 -0.22 3.41
C ALA A 57 5.89 0.52 2.14
N PHE A 58 6.03 -0.21 1.03
CA PHE A 58 6.54 0.32 -0.23
C PHE A 58 5.40 0.63 -1.22
N PRO A 59 5.03 1.90 -1.48
CA PRO A 59 3.96 2.25 -2.40
C PRO A 59 4.46 2.25 -3.86
N ILE A 60 4.03 1.27 -4.66
CA ILE A 60 4.38 1.18 -6.08
C ILE A 60 3.29 1.87 -6.91
N ASP A 61 3.58 3.09 -7.36
CA ASP A 61 2.81 3.79 -8.38
C ASP A 61 3.48 3.67 -9.76
N VAL A 62 2.95 4.38 -10.77
CA VAL A 62 3.48 4.33 -12.13
C VAL A 62 4.92 4.84 -12.26
N TRP A 63 5.36 5.77 -11.39
CA TRP A 63 6.71 6.33 -11.43
C TRP A 63 7.70 5.42 -10.72
N ILE A 64 7.33 4.91 -9.55
CA ILE A 64 8.12 3.93 -8.82
C ILE A 64 8.26 2.66 -9.65
N GLU A 65 7.17 2.17 -10.25
CA GLU A 65 7.21 1.04 -11.18
C GLU A 65 8.18 1.30 -12.34
N ARG A 66 8.15 2.49 -12.93
CA ARG A 66 9.07 2.88 -14.01
C ARG A 66 10.52 2.84 -13.56
N VAL A 67 10.85 3.43 -12.40
CA VAL A 67 12.21 3.40 -11.84
C VAL A 67 12.65 1.97 -11.55
N LEU A 68 11.78 1.14 -10.97
CA LEU A 68 12.09 -0.25 -10.69
C LEU A 68 12.41 -1.03 -11.98
N ARG A 69 11.61 -0.81 -13.04
CA ARG A 69 11.83 -1.42 -14.35
C ARG A 69 13.15 -0.98 -14.98
N GLU A 70 13.41 0.32 -14.99
CA GLU A 70 14.58 0.93 -15.63
C GLU A 70 15.90 0.66 -14.89
N LYS A 71 15.86 0.42 -13.57
CA LYS A 71 17.08 0.25 -12.76
C LYS A 71 17.35 -1.19 -12.35
N TYR A 72 16.32 -1.98 -12.06
CA TYR A 72 16.47 -3.32 -11.48
C TYR A 72 16.01 -4.45 -12.40
N PHE A 73 15.19 -4.17 -13.42
CA PHE A 73 14.64 -5.18 -14.33
C PHE A 73 14.99 -4.96 -15.81
N VAL A 74 16.11 -4.29 -16.10
CA VAL A 74 16.54 -3.87 -17.46
C VAL A 74 16.46 -4.97 -18.53
N ARG A 75 16.76 -6.23 -18.15
CA ARG A 75 16.79 -7.37 -19.08
C ARG A 75 15.51 -8.20 -19.12
N LYS A 76 14.48 -7.90 -18.30
CA LYS A 76 13.23 -8.67 -18.26
C LYS A 76 12.16 -8.03 -19.16
N ARG A 77 11.74 -8.76 -20.19
CA ARG A 77 10.67 -8.33 -21.10
C ARG A 77 9.28 -8.25 -20.45
N LYS A 78 9.01 -9.11 -19.45
CA LYS A 78 7.74 -9.13 -18.73
C LYS A 78 8.02 -9.02 -17.23
N VAL A 79 7.50 -7.95 -16.62
CA VAL A 79 7.52 -7.73 -15.17
C VAL A 79 6.10 -7.43 -14.74
N THR A 80 5.62 -8.13 -13.72
CA THR A 80 4.27 -7.96 -13.17
C THR A 80 4.31 -7.12 -11.89
N GLY A 81 3.17 -6.55 -11.50
CA GLY A 81 3.06 -5.81 -10.23
C GLY A 81 3.47 -6.65 -9.01
N GLN A 82 3.09 -7.94 -8.99
CA GLN A 82 3.50 -8.86 -7.91
C GLN A 82 5.01 -9.03 -7.86
N MET A 83 5.68 -9.18 -9.01
CA MET A 83 7.15 -9.29 -9.04
C MET A 83 7.83 -8.02 -8.51
N LEU A 84 7.28 -6.83 -8.80
CA LEU A 84 7.81 -5.58 -8.27
C LEU A 84 7.61 -5.46 -6.76
N ALA A 85 6.43 -5.86 -6.26
CA ALA A 85 6.13 -5.87 -4.84
C ALA A 85 7.03 -6.85 -4.07
N ASP A 86 7.20 -8.08 -4.58
CA ASP A 86 8.08 -9.08 -3.98
C ASP A 86 9.54 -8.63 -4.02
N PHE A 87 9.97 -8.01 -5.13
CA PHE A 87 11.31 -7.46 -5.22
C PHE A 87 11.53 -6.35 -4.20
N ALA A 88 10.62 -5.37 -4.11
CA ALA A 88 10.76 -4.26 -3.18
C ALA A 88 10.81 -4.75 -1.71
N ALA A 89 9.92 -5.69 -1.36
CA ALA A 89 9.87 -6.27 -0.02
C ALA A 89 11.14 -7.04 0.36
N ASN A 90 11.79 -7.72 -0.60
CA ASN A 90 13.01 -8.49 -0.31
C ASN A 90 14.29 -7.65 -0.42
N TYR A 91 14.35 -6.72 -1.38
CA TYR A 91 15.55 -5.94 -1.66
C TYR A 91 15.71 -4.77 -0.67
N PHE A 92 14.64 -4.04 -0.38
CA PHE A 92 14.68 -2.92 0.57
C PHE A 92 14.32 -3.36 1.99
N GLY A 93 13.50 -4.41 2.15
CA GLY A 93 13.20 -5.00 3.45
C GLY A 93 12.62 -3.99 4.43
N VAL A 94 13.29 -3.81 5.56
CA VAL A 94 12.90 -2.88 6.63
C VAL A 94 13.08 -1.39 6.26
N HIS A 95 13.74 -1.11 5.13
CA HIS A 95 13.99 0.23 4.61
C HIS A 95 13.19 0.52 3.34
N GLY A 96 12.09 -0.22 3.12
CA GLY A 96 11.23 -0.11 1.95
C GLY A 96 10.30 1.09 1.98
#